data_AF-A0A2K3DYC5-F1
#
_entry.id   AF-A0A2K3DYC5-F1
#
_cell.length_a   1.000
_cell.length_b   1.000
_cell.length_c   1.000
_cell.angle_alpha   90.00
_cell.angle_beta   90.00
_cell.angle_gamma   90.00
#
_symmetry.space_group_name_H-M   'P 1'
#
loop_
_entity.id
_entity.type
_entity.pdbx_description
1 polymer ?
#
loop_
_entity_poly.entity_id
_entity_poly.type
_entity_poly.pdbx_seq_one_letter_code
_entity_poly.pdbx_strand_id
1 'polypeptide(L)'
;MTAVSPAEREQMCSVLGGFGADLKQLDDSAVDALWKAGYRSEDLLQIATHKGLKDAGLLPAYVDYVLSLKGGGSRSAPDAGQPRDQQGQTP
;
A
#
# COMPACT_ATOMS: atom_id res chain seq x y z
N MET A 1 -5.57 18.66 19.59
CA MET A 1 -5.50 17.65 18.52
C MET A 1 -5.73 18.36 17.20
N THR A 2 -4.69 18.60 16.41
CA THR A 2 -4.82 19.30 15.14
C THR A 2 -5.48 18.36 14.13
N ALA A 3 -6.64 18.73 13.62
CA ALA A 3 -7.27 18.03 12.51
C ALA A 3 -6.43 18.23 11.25
N VAL A 4 -6.24 17.18 10.45
CA VAL A 4 -5.54 17.29 9.17
C VAL A 4 -6.42 18.10 8.22
N SER A 5 -5.84 19.11 7.59
CA SER A 5 -6.53 20.00 6.65
C SER A 5 -6.93 19.21 5.39
N PRO A 6 -8.00 19.61 4.68
CA PRO A 6 -8.41 18.93 3.45
C PRO A 6 -7.29 18.85 2.40
N ALA A 7 -6.49 19.91 2.24
CA ALA A 7 -5.35 19.92 1.34
C ALA A 7 -4.26 18.89 1.72
N GLU A 8 -4.03 18.70 3.02
CA GLU A 8 -3.08 17.70 3.54
C GLU A 8 -3.60 16.27 3.28
N ARG A 9 -4.92 16.05 3.39
CA ARG A 9 -5.55 14.77 3.04
C ARG A 9 -5.45 14.47 1.55
N GLU A 10 -5.72 15.45 0.69
CA GLU A 10 -5.59 15.27 -0.77
C GLU A 10 -4.14 14.92 -1.16
N GLN A 11 -3.17 15.54 -0.50
CA GLN A 11 -1.76 15.25 -0.72
C GLN A 11 -1.40 13.83 -0.25
N MET A 12 -1.90 13.43 0.92
CA MET A 12 -1.73 12.06 1.42
C MET A 12 -2.40 11.02 0.51
N CYS A 13 -3.60 11.30 0.00
CA CYS A 13 -4.28 10.44 -0.97
C CYS A 13 -3.49 10.31 -2.27
N SER A 14 -2.85 11.38 -2.73
CA SER A 14 -1.97 11.32 -3.91
C SER A 14 -0.75 10.44 -3.67
N VAL A 15 -0.10 10.56 -2.51
CA VAL A 15 1.04 9.73 -2.09
C VAL A 15 0.64 8.26 -1.97
N LEU A 16 -0.50 7.98 -1.35
CA LEU A 16 -1.06 6.64 -1.23
C LEU A 16 -1.39 6.04 -2.60
N GLY A 17 -1.98 6.82 -3.50
CA GLY A 17 -2.24 6.42 -4.88
C GLY A 17 -0.96 6.10 -5.66
N GLY A 18 0.08 6.92 -5.52
CA GLY A 18 1.42 6.67 -6.10
C GLY A 18 2.06 5.39 -5.56
N PHE A 19 1.89 5.13 -4.26
CA PHE A 19 2.33 3.91 -3.60
C PHE A 19 1.54 2.65 -4.02
N GLY A 20 0.46 2.80 -4.80
CA GLY A 20 -0.41 1.71 -5.23
C GLY A 20 -1.50 1.33 -4.22
N ALA A 21 -1.75 2.17 -3.21
CA ALA A 21 -2.84 1.99 -2.29
C ALA A 21 -4.18 2.40 -2.91
N ASP A 22 -5.19 1.57 -2.68
CA ASP A 22 -6.55 1.83 -3.10
C ASP A 22 -7.24 2.74 -2.07
N LEU A 23 -7.53 3.97 -2.50
CA LEU A 23 -8.15 4.99 -1.66
C LEU A 23 -9.59 4.64 -1.23
N LYS A 24 -10.24 3.65 -1.86
CA LYS A 24 -11.55 3.18 -1.40
C LYS A 24 -11.44 2.21 -0.23
N GLN A 25 -10.27 1.60 -0.04
CA GLN A 25 -10.00 0.74 1.10
C GLN A 25 -9.46 1.51 2.30
N LEU A 26 -9.00 2.76 2.14
CA LEU A 26 -8.47 3.57 3.23
C LEU A 26 -9.50 4.63 3.65
N ASP A 27 -9.91 4.55 4.91
CA ASP A 27 -10.76 5.57 5.52
C ASP A 27 -9.99 6.85 5.80
N ASP A 28 -10.72 7.98 5.83
CA ASP A 28 -10.21 9.29 6.22
C ASP A 28 -9.40 9.27 7.53
N SER A 29 -9.78 8.41 8.48
CA SER A 29 -9.11 8.25 9.76
C SER A 29 -7.72 7.61 9.62
N ALA A 30 -7.57 6.66 8.69
CA ALA A 30 -6.28 6.03 8.40
C ALA A 30 -5.34 7.01 7.67
N VAL A 31 -5.88 7.80 6.74
CA VAL A 31 -5.16 8.87 6.04
C VAL A 31 -4.65 9.92 7.04
N ASP A 32 -5.51 10.33 7.98
CA ASP A 32 -5.18 11.29 9.04
C ASP A 32 -4.10 10.74 10.00
N ALA A 33 -4.20 9.46 10.38
CA ALA A 33 -3.23 8.78 11.23
C ALA A 33 -1.85 8.67 10.56
N LEU A 34 -1.79 8.30 9.28
CA LEU A 34 -0.54 8.24 8.51
C LEU A 34 0.12 9.63 8.40
N TRP A 35 -0.67 10.66 8.11
CA TRP A 35 -0.18 12.03 8.03
C TRP A 35 0.40 12.52 9.36
N LYS A 36 -0.32 12.26 10.47
CA LYS A 36 0.11 12.63 11.82
C LYS A 36 1.36 11.87 12.27
N ALA A 37 1.51 10.63 11.84
CA ALA A 37 2.71 9.83 12.10
C ALA A 37 3.91 10.22 11.23
N GLY A 38 3.73 11.14 10.28
CA GLY A 38 4.80 11.70 9.46
C GLY A 38 5.05 10.95 8.16
N TYR A 39 4.22 9.98 7.77
CA TYR A 39 4.35 9.24 6.51
C TYR A 39 3.85 10.05 5.31
N ARG A 40 4.47 11.22 5.07
CA ARG A 40 4.03 12.20 4.06
C ARG A 40 4.57 11.93 2.65
N SER A 41 5.29 10.83 2.46
CA SER A 41 5.96 10.49 1.21
C SER A 41 5.95 8.98 0.98
N GLU A 42 5.98 8.57 -0.28
CA GLU A 42 6.03 7.17 -0.69
C GLU A 42 7.26 6.45 -0.10
N ASP A 43 8.41 7.13 -0.06
CA ASP A 43 9.64 6.59 0.52
C ASP A 43 9.48 6.25 2.01
N LEU A 44 8.77 7.10 2.77
CA LEU A 44 8.47 6.88 4.18
C LEU A 44 7.52 5.70 4.38
N LEU A 45 6.52 5.55 3.51
CA LEU A 45 5.65 4.37 3.48
C LEU A 45 6.42 3.11 3.10
N GLN A 46 7.41 3.22 2.21
CA GLN A 46 8.26 2.12 1.78
C GLN A 46 9.23 1.67 2.88
N ILE A 47 9.74 2.56 3.73
CA ILE A 47 10.54 2.19 4.90
C ILE A 47 9.69 1.91 6.15
N ALA A 48 8.37 2.16 6.08
CA ALA A 48 7.46 1.92 7.20
C ALA A 48 7.53 0.45 7.66
N THR A 49 7.44 0.27 8.97
CA THR A 49 7.43 -1.04 9.63
C THR A 49 6.08 -1.30 10.25
N HIS A 50 5.74 -2.58 10.43
CA HIS A 50 4.51 -2.99 11.14
C HIS A 50 4.36 -2.25 12.48
N LYS A 51 5.46 -2.14 13.24
CA LYS A 51 5.47 -1.42 14.52
C LYS A 51 5.18 0.07 14.32
N GLY A 52 5.83 0.73 13.36
CA GLY A 52 5.64 2.17 13.11
C GLY A 52 4.24 2.53 12.63
N LEU A 53 3.59 1.66 11.84
CA LEU A 53 2.21 1.87 11.39
C LEU A 53 1.21 1.59 12.52
N LYS A 54 1.46 0.57 13.36
CA LYS A 54 0.63 0.30 14.54
C LYS A 54 0.74 1.43 15.58
N ASP A 55 1.92 1.99 15.77
CA ASP A 55 2.18 3.12 16.68
C ASP A 55 1.47 4.41 16.22
N ALA A 56 1.36 4.59 14.90
CA ALA A 56 0.57 5.65 14.28
C ALA A 56 -0.93 5.56 14.57
N GLY A 57 -1.41 4.46 15.15
CA GLY A 57 -2.83 4.22 15.42
C GLY A 57 -3.59 3.64 14.23
N LEU A 58 -2.89 3.12 13.21
CA LEU A 58 -3.57 2.39 12.13
C LEU A 58 -4.14 1.08 12.66
N LEU A 59 -5.32 0.74 12.18
CA LEU A 59 -5.89 -0.58 12.39
C LEU A 59 -4.99 -1.65 11.79
N PRO A 60 -4.89 -2.83 12.44
CA PRO A 60 -4.04 -3.92 11.96
C PRO A 60 -4.35 -4.34 10.52
N ALA A 61 -5.61 -4.22 10.07
CA ALA A 61 -6.00 -4.46 8.68
C ALA A 61 -5.31 -3.51 7.69
N TYR A 62 -5.20 -2.22 8.00
CA TYR A 62 -4.50 -1.26 7.14
C TYR A 62 -2.98 -1.43 7.21
N VAL A 63 -2.45 -1.79 8.39
CA VAL A 63 -1.02 -2.09 8.54
C VAL A 63 -0.63 -3.24 7.62
N ASP A 64 -1.41 -4.33 7.64
CA ASP A 64 -1.18 -5.49 6.78
C ASP A 64 -1.37 -5.15 5.29
N TYR A 65 -2.35 -4.31 4.96
CA TYR A 65 -2.56 -3.80 3.60
C TYR A 65 -1.37 -3.00 3.08
N VAL A 66 -0.89 -1.98 3.82
CA VAL A 66 0.26 -1.15 3.42
C VAL A 66 1.54 -1.98 3.32
N LEU A 67 1.75 -2.94 4.24
CA LEU A 67 2.87 -3.88 4.15
C LEU A 67 2.74 -4.84 2.96
N SER A 68 1.52 -5.27 2.66
CA SER A 68 1.21 -6.08 1.47
C SER A 68 1.46 -5.34 0.17
N LEU A 69 1.36 -4.00 0.14
CA LEU A 69 1.73 -3.18 -1.01
C LEU A 69 3.26 -3.05 -1.12
N LYS A 70 3.93 -2.77 -0.01
CA LYS A 70 5.41 -2.73 0.09
C LYS A 70 6.07 -4.04 -0.36
N GLY A 71 5.53 -5.18 0.08
CA GLY A 71 5.99 -6.52 -0.32
C GLY A 71 5.32 -7.04 -1.60
N GLY A 72 4.33 -6.31 -2.12
CA GLY A 72 3.43 -6.72 -3.20
C GLY A 72 3.78 -6.19 -4.58
N GLY A 73 4.83 -5.37 -4.71
CA GLY A 73 5.51 -5.13 -5.99
C GLY A 73 6.04 -6.42 -6.66
N SER A 74 5.94 -7.57 -5.98
CA SER A 74 6.21 -8.91 -6.53
C SER A 74 4.98 -9.82 -6.65
N ARG A 75 3.75 -9.29 -6.58
CA ARG A 75 2.55 -10.01 -7.09
C ARG A 75 2.23 -9.63 -8.54
N SER A 76 3.27 -9.53 -9.37
CA SER A 76 3.13 -10.08 -10.71
C SER A 76 3.17 -11.60 -10.56
N ALA A 77 2.09 -12.24 -11.03
CA ALA A 77 1.81 -13.68 -11.06
C ALA A 77 1.31 -14.32 -9.76
N PRO A 78 0.01 -14.68 -9.66
CA PRO A 78 -0.25 -16.09 -9.52
C PRO A 78 0.38 -16.79 -10.74
N ASP A 79 1.33 -17.67 -10.45
CA ASP A 79 1.72 -18.82 -11.26
C ASP A 79 0.44 -19.52 -11.75
N ALA A 80 -0.14 -19.03 -12.84
CA ALA A 80 -1.07 -19.80 -13.64
C ALA A 80 -0.18 -20.66 -14.53
N GLY A 81 0.31 -21.75 -13.93
CA GLY A 81 0.97 -22.81 -14.68
C GLY A 81 0.12 -23.16 -15.91
N GLN A 82 0.69 -22.97 -17.09
CA GLN A 82 0.43 -23.88 -18.18
C GLN A 82 1.72 -24.59 -18.53
N PRO A 83 1.69 -25.93 -18.59
CA PRO A 83 2.87 -26.75 -18.75
C PRO A 83 3.46 -26.54 -20.14
N ARG A 84 4.79 -26.52 -20.11
CA ARG A 84 5.70 -26.72 -21.25
C ARG A 84 5.47 -28.11 -21.82
N ASP A 85 4.43 -28.31 -22.61
CA ASP A 85 4.28 -29.51 -23.43
C ASP A 85 3.52 -29.14 -24.70
N GLN A 86 4.24 -29.08 -25.81
CA GLN A 86 3.91 -29.66 -27.13
C GLN A 86 5.03 -29.24 -28.09
N GLN A 87 6.16 -29.95 -27.96
CA GLN A 87 7.04 -30.20 -29.09
C GLN A 87 6.29 -31.11 -30.08
N GLY A 88 6.44 -30.85 -31.37
CA GLY A 88 5.88 -31.64 -32.48
C GLY A 88 4.70 -30.92 -33.12
N GLN A 89 4.67 -30.63 -34.41
CA GLN A 89 5.05 -31.53 -35.48
C GLN A 89 5.16 -30.73 -36.80
N THR A 90 6.36 -30.68 -37.38
CA THR A 90 6.60 -30.69 -38.84
C THR A 90 6.04 -32.01 -39.42
N PRO A 91 5.56 -32.07 -40.67
CA PRO A 91 6.22 -31.50 -41.86
C PRO A 91 5.38 -30.52 -42.70
#